data_AF-A0A7C5RAF4-F1
#
_entry.id   AF-A0A7C5RAF4-F1
#
_cell.length_a   1.000
_cell.length_b   1.000
_cell.length_c   1.000
_cell.angle_alpha   90.00
_cell.angle_beta   90.00
_cell.angle_gamma   90.00
#
_symmetry.space_group_name_H-M   'P 1'
#
loop_
_entity.id
_entity.type
_entity.pdbx_description
1 polymer ?
#
loop_
_entity_poly.entity_id
_entity_poly.type
_entity_poly.pdbx_seq_one_letter_code
_entity_poly.pdbx_strand_id
1 'polypeptide(L)'
;MRADSTLKLFSGSSNPELAAKIAEHLGVELGQIKIRRFKDGEIWVKYTENIRGADVFLIQPTNAPADNILELLIMMDAARRASARRITAVIPYYGYARQDRKDQPRVAITAKLLANLIVQAGADR
;
A
#
# COMPACT_ATOMS: atom_id res chain seq x y z
N MET A 1 -19.13 21.77 8.27
CA MET A 1 -19.06 21.19 6.92
C MET A 1 -17.69 20.54 6.78
N ARG A 2 -17.58 19.21 6.86
CA ARG A 2 -16.28 18.53 6.70
C ARG A 2 -15.86 18.77 5.25
N ALA A 3 -14.67 19.33 5.02
CA ALA A 3 -14.11 19.42 3.68
C ALA A 3 -14.17 18.03 3.05
N ASP A 4 -14.94 17.90 1.97
CA ASP A 4 -15.19 16.63 1.32
C ASP A 4 -13.85 16.15 0.74
N SER A 5 -13.20 15.23 1.44
CA SER A 5 -11.90 14.75 1.03
C SER A 5 -12.07 13.90 -0.20
N THR A 6 -11.42 14.27 -1.29
CA THR A 6 -11.45 13.48 -2.51
C THR A 6 -10.86 12.10 -2.22
N LEU A 7 -11.66 11.07 -2.39
CA LEU A 7 -11.23 9.67 -2.35
C LEU A 7 -10.32 9.43 -3.56
N LYS A 8 -9.15 8.83 -3.33
CA LYS A 8 -8.20 8.45 -4.38
C LYS A 8 -7.77 7.01 -4.20
N LEU A 9 -8.04 6.17 -5.20
CA LEU A 9 -7.73 4.75 -5.19
C LEU A 9 -6.51 4.48 -6.05
N PHE A 10 -5.48 3.83 -5.52
CA PHE A 10 -4.29 3.47 -6.28
C PHE A 10 -4.00 1.97 -6.17
N SER A 11 -3.42 1.43 -7.24
CA SER A 11 -2.96 0.04 -7.26
C SER A 11 -1.45 -0.03 -7.17
N GLY A 12 -0.93 -0.98 -6.42
CA GLY A 12 0.42 -1.49 -6.64
C GLY A 12 0.46 -2.46 -7.84
N SER A 13 1.63 -3.04 -8.07
CA SER A 13 1.93 -3.92 -9.20
C SER A 13 1.49 -5.38 -9.00
N SER A 14 1.17 -5.80 -7.78
CA SER A 14 0.92 -7.21 -7.47
C SER A 14 -0.40 -7.76 -8.04
N ASN A 15 -1.44 -6.92 -8.12
CA ASN A 15 -2.74 -7.31 -8.69
C ASN A 15 -3.56 -6.10 -9.22
N PRO A 16 -3.15 -5.50 -10.34
CA PRO A 16 -3.85 -4.37 -10.94
C PRO A 16 -5.27 -4.70 -11.42
N GLU A 17 -5.53 -5.96 -11.79
CA GLU A 17 -6.85 -6.40 -12.25
C GLU A 17 -7.89 -6.32 -11.12
N LEU A 18 -7.53 -6.78 -9.92
CA LEU A 18 -8.41 -6.66 -8.74
C LEU A 18 -8.66 -5.19 -8.40
N ALA A 19 -7.64 -4.34 -8.46
CA ALA A 19 -7.80 -2.92 -8.20
C ALA A 19 -8.74 -2.24 -9.21
N ALA A 20 -8.64 -2.60 -10.49
CA ALA A 20 -9.55 -2.11 -11.53
C ALA A 20 -11.00 -2.53 -11.27
N LYS A 21 -11.23 -3.80 -10.89
CA LYS A 21 -12.57 -4.30 -10.52
C LYS A 21 -13.16 -3.58 -9.31
N ILE A 22 -12.32 -3.27 -8.30
CA ILE A 22 -12.75 -2.49 -7.13
C ILE A 22 -13.11 -1.05 -7.55
N ALA A 23 -12.29 -0.42 -8.40
CA ALA A 23 -12.53 0.93 -8.89
C ALA A 23 -13.85 1.01 -9.71
N GLU A 24 -14.06 0.06 -10.63
CA GLU A 24 -15.28 -0.08 -11.42
C GLU A 24 -16.51 -0.24 -10.52
N HIS A 25 -16.44 -1.13 -9.52
CA HIS A 25 -17.55 -1.35 -8.59
C HIS A 25 -17.90 -0.10 -7.77
N LEU A 26 -16.90 0.72 -7.44
CA LEU A 26 -17.09 1.98 -6.72
C LEU A 26 -17.50 3.15 -7.63
N GLY A 27 -17.48 2.98 -8.96
CA GLY A 27 -17.74 4.04 -9.93
C GLY A 27 -16.67 5.13 -9.93
N VAL A 28 -15.41 4.79 -9.61
CA VAL A 28 -14.27 5.72 -9.58
C VAL A 28 -13.17 5.24 -10.52
N GLU A 29 -12.33 6.16 -10.97
CA GLU A 29 -11.13 5.82 -11.73
C GLU A 29 -9.96 5.49 -10.79
N LEU A 30 -9.08 4.59 -11.23
CA LEU A 30 -7.79 4.39 -10.58
C LEU A 30 -6.93 5.64 -10.77
N GLY A 31 -6.35 6.09 -9.66
CA GLY A 31 -5.40 7.17 -9.67
C GLY A 31 -4.10 6.80 -10.39
N GLN A 32 -3.42 7.83 -10.87
CA GLN A 32 -2.23 7.72 -11.67
C GLN A 32 -0.98 7.63 -10.78
N ILE A 33 -0.36 6.45 -10.80
CA ILE A 33 0.90 6.17 -10.11
C ILE A 33 1.84 5.44 -11.08
N LYS A 34 3.11 5.84 -11.06
CA LYS A 34 4.18 5.16 -11.80
C LYS A 34 5.04 4.38 -10.82
N ILE A 35 5.12 3.08 -11.06
CA ILE A 35 5.99 2.17 -10.33
C ILE A 35 6.94 1.55 -11.34
N ARG A 36 8.24 1.61 -11.06
CA ARG A 36 9.27 0.98 -11.91
C ARG A 36 10.39 0.43 -11.05
N ARG A 37 11.21 -0.41 -11.67
CA ARG A 37 12.45 -0.91 -11.08
C ARG A 37 13.66 -0.28 -11.74
N PHE A 38 14.67 0.05 -10.94
CA PHE A 38 15.99 0.38 -11.43
C PHE A 38 16.72 -0.89 -11.92
N LYS A 39 17.89 -0.72 -12.54
CA LYS A 39 18.63 -1.84 -13.15
C LYS A 39 19.11 -2.88 -12.12
N ASP A 40 19.30 -2.46 -10.87
CA ASP A 40 19.67 -3.27 -9.71
C ASP A 40 18.46 -3.88 -8.99
N GLY A 41 17.23 -3.60 -9.45
CA GLY A 41 16.00 -4.14 -8.89
C GLY A 41 15.31 -3.26 -7.85
N GLU A 42 15.92 -2.14 -7.44
CA GLU A 42 15.32 -1.19 -6.49
C GLU A 42 14.01 -0.61 -7.04
N ILE A 43 13.04 -0.41 -6.15
CA ILE A 43 11.68 0.03 -6.52
C ILE A 43 11.60 1.56 -6.42
N TRP A 44 11.06 2.19 -7.46
CA TRP A 44 10.78 3.60 -7.51
C TRP A 44 9.29 3.84 -7.73
N VAL A 45 8.71 4.73 -6.92
CA VAL A 45 7.29 5.08 -6.95
C VAL A 45 7.12 6.59 -7.11
N LYS A 46 6.18 7.00 -7.95
CA LYS A 46 5.76 8.40 -8.11
C LYS A 46 4.26 8.50 -8.40
N TYR A 47 3.54 9.22 -7.55
CA TYR A 47 2.19 9.71 -7.88
C TYR A 47 2.31 10.77 -8.99
N THR A 48 1.54 10.63 -10.07
CA THR A 48 1.56 11.56 -11.21
C THR A 48 0.39 12.53 -11.23
N GLU A 49 -0.38 12.56 -10.15
CA GLU A 49 -1.46 13.51 -9.91
C GLU A 49 -1.35 14.10 -8.49
N ASN A 50 -2.10 15.17 -8.21
CA ASN A 50 -2.14 15.78 -6.90
C ASN A 50 -2.97 14.93 -5.91
N ILE A 51 -2.35 14.55 -4.80
CA ILE A 51 -2.98 13.78 -3.72
C ILE A 51 -2.98 14.53 -2.37
N ARG A 52 -2.58 15.81 -2.35
CA ARG A 52 -2.58 16.63 -1.12
C ARG A 52 -3.99 16.74 -0.57
N GLY A 53 -4.16 16.42 0.71
CA GLY A 53 -5.45 16.49 1.40
C GLY A 53 -6.44 15.37 1.04
N ALA A 54 -6.07 14.43 0.16
CA ALA A 54 -6.91 13.33 -0.27
C ALA A 54 -6.96 12.18 0.75
N ASP A 55 -8.04 11.39 0.71
CA ASP A 55 -8.10 10.08 1.36
C ASP A 55 -7.62 9.03 0.37
N VAL A 56 -6.40 8.57 0.59
CA VAL A 56 -5.67 7.64 -0.29
C VAL A 56 -5.93 6.21 0.15
N PHE A 57 -6.35 5.36 -0.79
CA PHE A 57 -6.51 3.93 -0.62
C PHE A 57 -5.51 3.20 -1.51
N LEU A 58 -4.65 2.38 -0.91
CA LEU A 58 -3.61 1.63 -1.62
C LEU A 58 -3.98 0.16 -1.66
N ILE A 59 -4.32 -0.36 -2.84
CA ILE A 59 -4.60 -1.77 -3.06
C ILE A 59 -3.30 -2.48 -3.43
N GLN A 60 -2.81 -3.32 -2.53
CA GLN A 60 -1.59 -4.09 -2.74
C GLN A 60 -1.57 -5.37 -1.89
N PRO A 61 -1.92 -6.52 -2.48
CA PRO A 61 -1.54 -7.82 -1.95
C PRO A 61 -0.04 -7.90 -1.61
N THR A 62 0.29 -8.58 -0.51
CA THR A 62 1.67 -8.77 -0.04
C THR A 62 2.12 -10.23 -0.18
N ASN A 63 1.60 -10.95 -1.19
CA ASN A 63 2.07 -12.28 -1.56
C ASN A 63 3.51 -12.22 -2.08
N ALA A 64 4.16 -13.39 -2.22
CA ALA A 64 5.48 -13.46 -2.83
C ALA A 64 5.48 -12.84 -4.25
N PRO A 65 6.54 -12.13 -4.66
CA PRO A 65 7.82 -11.93 -3.94
C PRO A 65 7.75 -10.93 -2.77
N ALA A 66 8.76 -10.95 -1.89
CA ALA A 66 8.86 -10.04 -0.74
C ALA A 66 8.83 -8.55 -1.15
N ASP A 67 9.18 -8.25 -2.39
CA ASP A 67 9.13 -6.92 -2.98
C ASP A 67 7.74 -6.28 -2.92
N ASN A 68 6.65 -7.07 -2.90
CA ASN A 68 5.29 -6.53 -2.85
C ASN A 68 5.02 -5.76 -1.55
N ILE A 69 5.55 -6.21 -0.40
CA ILE A 69 5.47 -5.44 0.84
C ILE A 69 6.38 -4.21 0.78
N LEU A 70 7.58 -4.32 0.21
CA LEU A 70 8.48 -3.17 0.07
C LEU A 70 7.86 -2.07 -0.81
N GLU A 71 7.25 -2.46 -1.94
CA GLU A 71 6.52 -1.55 -2.82
C GLU A 71 5.39 -0.83 -2.08
N LEU A 72 4.58 -1.55 -1.28
CA LEU A 72 3.52 -0.94 -0.47
C LEU A 72 4.06 0.12 0.49
N LEU A 73 5.14 -0.19 1.21
CA LEU A 73 5.77 0.73 2.16
C LEU A 73 6.29 1.99 1.45
N ILE A 74 6.88 1.85 0.26
CA ILE A 74 7.35 2.98 -0.55
C ILE A 74 6.17 3.82 -1.08
N MET A 75 5.07 3.19 -1.50
CA MET A 75 3.85 3.89 -1.91
C MET A 75 3.26 4.71 -0.75
N MET A 76 3.26 4.17 0.47
CA MET A 76 2.81 4.86 1.68
C MET A 76 3.71 6.05 2.02
N ASP A 77 5.02 5.86 2.07
CA ASP A 77 5.96 6.95 2.38
C ASP A 77 5.85 8.10 1.36
N ALA A 78 5.74 7.76 0.07
CA ALA A 78 5.51 8.74 -0.99
C ALA A 78 4.18 9.51 -0.81
N ALA A 79 3.09 8.83 -0.43
CA ALA A 79 1.80 9.48 -0.19
C ALA A 79 1.85 10.41 1.02
N ARG A 80 2.51 9.98 2.10
CA ARG A 80 2.68 10.77 3.32
C ARG A 80 3.46 12.05 3.03
N ARG A 81 4.58 11.94 2.30
CA ARG A 81 5.40 13.10 1.89
C ARG A 81 4.67 14.03 0.92
N ALA A 82 3.77 13.49 0.10
CA ALA A 82 2.87 14.27 -0.75
C ALA A 82 1.70 14.93 0.01
N SER A 83 1.67 14.82 1.34
CA SER A 83 0.66 15.42 2.22
C SER A 83 -0.76 14.87 1.99
N ALA A 84 -0.88 13.56 1.72
CA ALA A 84 -2.18 12.88 1.81
C ALA A 84 -2.80 13.10 3.21
N ARG A 85 -4.12 13.27 3.28
CA ARG A 85 -4.82 13.48 4.56
C ARG A 85 -4.94 12.18 5.34
N ARG A 86 -5.17 11.07 4.63
CA ARG A 86 -5.27 9.73 5.18
C ARG A 86 -4.72 8.73 4.18
N ILE A 87 -4.07 7.67 4.67
CA ILE A 87 -3.57 6.54 3.90
C ILE A 87 -4.18 5.26 4.48
N THR A 88 -5.01 4.58 3.69
CA THR A 88 -5.61 3.28 4.04
C THR A 88 -4.97 2.17 3.23
N ALA A 89 -4.42 1.16 3.92
CA ALA A 89 -3.83 -0.01 3.31
C ALA A 89 -4.91 -1.07 3.02
N VAL A 90 -5.19 -1.33 1.75
CA VAL A 90 -6.08 -2.42 1.34
C VAL A 90 -5.18 -3.59 0.92
N ILE A 91 -5.07 -4.59 1.79
CA ILE A 91 -4.16 -5.74 1.61
C ILE A 91 -5.00 -7.03 1.48
N PRO A 92 -5.50 -7.39 0.28
CA PRO A 92 -6.36 -8.56 0.08
C PRO A 92 -5.73 -9.89 0.50
N TYR A 93 -4.41 -9.99 0.35
CA TYR A 93 -3.61 -11.11 0.85
C TYR A 93 -2.51 -10.57 1.77
N TYR A 94 -2.57 -10.93 3.05
CA TYR A 94 -1.59 -10.54 4.04
C TYR A 94 -0.46 -11.58 4.11
N GLY A 95 0.66 -11.30 3.44
CA GLY A 95 1.87 -12.11 3.51
C GLY A 95 2.37 -12.27 4.93
N TYR A 96 3.07 -13.38 5.19
CA TYR A 96 3.59 -13.71 6.52
C TYR A 96 2.55 -13.87 7.65
N ALA A 97 1.24 -13.83 7.34
CA ALA A 97 0.17 -14.07 8.32
C ALA A 97 0.29 -15.40 9.08
N ARG A 98 0.94 -16.41 8.48
CA ARG A 98 1.18 -17.72 9.11
C ARG A 98 2.18 -17.67 10.28
N GLN A 99 3.04 -16.65 10.34
CA GLN A 99 4.04 -16.48 11.42
C GLN A 99 3.56 -15.41 12.42
N ASP A 100 2.43 -15.71 13.06
CA ASP A 100 1.67 -14.82 13.97
C ASP A 100 1.99 -15.01 15.46
N ARG A 101 2.73 -16.07 15.80
CA ARG A 101 3.13 -16.42 17.16
C ARG A 101 4.53 -17.03 17.18
N LYS A 102 5.09 -17.16 18.37
CA LYS A 102 6.28 -17.99 18.59
C LYS A 102 5.83 -19.44 18.80
N ASP A 103 5.96 -20.25 17.76
CA ASP A 103 5.74 -21.71 17.81
C ASP A 103 6.96 -22.46 18.35
N GLN A 104 8.17 -21.89 18.21
CA GLN A 104 9.42 -22.43 18.73
C GLN A 104 10.30 -21.33 19.37
N PRO A 105 11.31 -21.70 20.19
CA PRO A 105 12.25 -20.72 20.73
C PRO A 105 13.03 -19.98 19.63
N ARG A 106 13.19 -18.65 19.79
CA ARG A 106 14.03 -17.77 18.95
C ARG A 106 13.54 -17.57 17.50
N VAL A 107 12.24 -17.66 17.23
CA VAL A 107 11.66 -17.22 15.94
C VAL A 107 11.05 -15.82 16.01
N ALA A 108 10.92 -15.21 14.84
CA ALA A 108 10.23 -13.94 14.64
C ALA A 108 8.70 -14.12 14.71
N ILE A 109 8.01 -13.03 14.99
CA ILE A 109 6.56 -12.88 14.75
C ILE A 109 6.43 -11.94 13.55
N THR A 110 6.59 -12.47 12.34
CA THR A 110 6.75 -11.66 11.13
C THR A 110 5.47 -10.91 10.77
N ALA A 111 4.29 -11.46 11.08
CA ALA A 111 3.03 -10.72 10.93
C ALA A 111 3.03 -9.43 11.76
N LYS A 112 3.55 -9.47 13.00
CA LYS A 112 3.68 -8.28 13.85
C LYS A 112 4.74 -7.31 13.35
N LEU A 113 5.86 -7.82 12.83
CA LEU A 113 6.89 -6.99 12.20
C LEU A 113 6.30 -6.20 11.02
N LEU A 114 5.59 -6.86 10.10
CA LEU A 114 4.99 -6.20 8.95
C LEU A 114 3.95 -5.16 9.37
N ALA A 115 3.09 -5.47 10.34
CA ALA A 115 2.14 -4.51 10.89
C ALA A 115 2.86 -3.26 11.44
N ASN A 116 3.96 -3.44 12.17
CA ASN A 116 4.74 -2.31 12.67
C ASN A 116 5.33 -1.48 11.52
N LEU A 117 5.87 -2.12 10.48
CA LEU A 117 6.42 -1.42 9.31
C LEU A 117 5.34 -0.63 8.56
N ILE A 118 4.16 -1.21 8.35
CA ILE A 118 3.01 -0.57 7.69
C ILE A 118 2.58 0.70 8.45
N VAL A 119 2.45 0.60 9.77
CA VAL A 119 2.13 1.75 10.63
C VAL A 119 3.23 2.81 10.54
N GLN A 120 4.51 2.42 10.62
CA GLN A 120 5.62 3.37 10.56
C GLN A 120 5.77 4.05 9.19
N ALA A 121 5.44 3.36 8.10
CA ALA A 121 5.44 3.93 6.75
C ALA A 121 4.34 5.00 6.56
N GLY A 122 3.29 4.97 7.38
CA GLY A 122 2.28 6.03 7.45
C GLY A 122 0.85 5.57 7.20
N ALA A 123 0.52 4.28 7.32
CA ALA A 123 -0.87 3.83 7.25
C ALA A 123 -1.67 4.32 8.47
N ASP A 124 -2.83 4.91 8.22
CA ASP A 124 -3.81 5.29 9.24
C ASP A 124 -4.83 4.18 9.53
N ARG A 125 -5.03 3.28 8.58
CA ARG A 125 -5.96 2.15 8.63
C ARG A 125 -5.48 0.99 7.79
#